data_AF-A0A7G5H2U1-F1
#
_entry.id   AF-A0A7G5H2U1-F1
#
_cell.length_a   1.000
_cell.length_b   1.000
_cell.length_c   1.000
_cell.angle_alpha   90.00
_cell.angle_beta   90.00
_cell.angle_gamma   90.00
#
_symmetry.space_group_name_H-M   'P 1'
#
loop_
_entity.id
_entity.type
_entity.pdbx_description
1 polymer ?
#
loop_
_entity_poly.entity_id
_entity_poly.type
_entity_poly.pdbx_seq_one_letter_code
_entity_poly.pdbx_strand_id
1 'polypeptide(L)'
;MHQLSLCFKQLIQDRQADELASWCADAERIPVLSGFVRGMRQDFAAVKEAFRSEWSNDQTEGQVNRLKTIKRIMYGKAKFNLLRLQVLTRNWTTPLD
;
A
#
# COMPACT_ATOMS: atom_id res chain seq x y z
N MET A 1 20.79 5.59 0.87
CA MET A 1 19.32 5.44 0.97
C MET A 1 18.63 5.73 -0.36
N HIS A 2 18.80 6.92 -0.96
CA HIS A 2 18.20 7.26 -2.27
C HIS A 2 18.44 6.23 -3.39
N GLN A 3 19.68 5.73 -3.51
CA GLN A 3 20.00 4.69 -4.49
C GLN A 3 19.23 3.39 -4.25
N LEU A 4 19.12 2.95 -2.99
CA LEU A 4 18.37 1.74 -2.65
C LEU A 4 16.88 1.91 -2.94
N SER A 5 16.30 3.09 -2.74
CA SER A 5 14.90 3.35 -3.13
C SER A 5 14.69 3.31 -4.64
N LEU A 6 15.64 3.82 -5.44
CA LEU A 6 15.56 3.74 -6.89
C LEU A 6 15.69 2.29 -7.37
N CYS A 7 16.66 1.54 -6.85
CA CYS A 7 16.80 0.12 -7.15
C CYS A 7 15.53 -0.65 -6.78
N PHE A 8 14.97 -0.41 -5.59
CA PHE A 8 13.73 -1.07 -5.16
C PHE A 8 12.56 -0.79 -6.09
N LYS A 9 12.39 0.48 -6.50
CA LYS A 9 11.36 0.88 -7.47
C LYS A 9 11.55 0.15 -8.80
N GLN A 10 12.79 0.05 -9.28
CA GLN A 10 13.10 -0.65 -10.52
C GLN A 10 12.77 -2.15 -10.42
N LEU A 11 13.13 -2.81 -9.30
CA LEU A 11 12.81 -4.22 -9.08
C LEU A 11 11.30 -4.49 -9.13
N ILE A 12 10.48 -3.59 -8.60
CA ILE A 12 9.01 -3.68 -8.69
C ILE A 12 8.54 -3.52 -10.14
N GLN A 13 9.06 -2.51 -10.84
CA GLN A 13 8.67 -2.22 -12.23
C GLN A 13 9.02 -3.37 -13.18
N ASP A 14 10.20 -3.96 -13.00
CA ASP A 14 10.70 -5.06 -13.84
C ASP A 14 10.22 -6.44 -13.34
N ARG A 15 9.42 -6.48 -12.25
CA ARG A 15 8.92 -7.71 -11.61
C ARG A 15 10.02 -8.71 -11.25
N GLN A 16 11.20 -8.21 -10.90
CA GLN A 16 12.40 -9.00 -10.58
C GLN A 16 12.36 -9.52 -9.13
N ALA A 17 11.39 -10.39 -8.84
CA ALA A 17 11.13 -10.89 -7.49
C ALA A 17 12.28 -11.73 -6.90
N ASP A 18 13.14 -12.32 -7.74
CA ASP A 18 14.27 -13.14 -7.30
C ASP A 18 15.44 -12.28 -6.78
N GLU A 19 15.56 -11.04 -7.24
CA GLU A 19 16.59 -10.08 -6.79
C GLU A 19 16.24 -9.41 -5.44
N LEU A 20 14.97 -9.54 -4.99
CA LEU A 20 14.49 -8.92 -3.76
C LEU A 20 15.30 -9.35 -2.52
N ALA A 21 15.72 -10.62 -2.46
CA ALA A 21 16.51 -11.13 -1.34
C ALA A 21 17.88 -10.44 -1.23
N SER A 22 18.52 -10.20 -2.38
CA SER A 22 19.80 -9.50 -2.48
C SER A 22 19.64 -8.04 -2.05
N TRP A 23 18.61 -7.37 -2.57
CA TRP A 23 18.28 -6.00 -2.17
C TRP A 23 18.01 -5.86 -0.67
N CYS A 24 17.28 -6.81 -0.06
CA CYS A 24 17.05 -6.82 1.38
C CYS A 24 18.36 -6.90 2.17
N ALA A 25 19.33 -7.71 1.73
CA ALA A 25 20.62 -7.84 2.41
C ALA A 25 21.42 -6.51 2.39
N ASP A 26 21.37 -5.77 1.29
CA ASP A 26 22.02 -4.46 1.19
C ASP A 26 21.27 -3.38 2.00
N ALA A 27 19.93 -3.41 1.97
CA ALA A 27 19.10 -2.46 2.73
C ALA A 27 19.23 -2.66 4.25
N GLU A 28 19.42 -3.90 4.72
CA GLU A 28 19.54 -4.25 6.14
C GLU A 28 20.79 -3.66 6.80
N ARG A 29 21.83 -3.36 6.00
CA ARG A 29 23.04 -2.65 6.46
C ARG A 29 22.77 -1.19 6.83
N ILE A 30 21.62 -0.62 6.44
CA ILE A 30 21.22 0.74 6.82
C ILE A 30 20.29 0.66 8.04
N PRO A 31 20.69 1.20 9.22
CA PRO A 31 19.93 1.06 10.45
C PRO A 31 18.47 1.50 10.35
N VAL A 32 18.19 2.61 9.64
CA VAL A 32 16.82 3.14 9.46
C VAL A 32 15.92 2.20 8.64
N LEU A 33 16.49 1.35 7.79
CA LEU A 33 15.75 0.40 6.95
C LEU A 33 15.66 -1.00 7.57
N SER A 34 16.39 -1.28 8.65
CA SER A 34 16.40 -2.61 9.29
C SER A 34 15.00 -3.08 9.71
N GLY A 35 14.17 -2.19 10.25
CA GLY A 35 12.78 -2.51 10.61
C GLY A 35 11.91 -2.81 9.38
N PHE A 36 12.10 -2.08 8.29
CA PHE A 36 11.40 -2.30 7.02
C PHE A 36 11.76 -3.66 6.42
N VAL A 37 13.06 -3.97 6.33
CA VAL A 37 13.54 -5.27 5.83
C VAL A 37 13.04 -6.41 6.70
N ARG A 38 13.01 -6.24 8.04
CA ARG A 38 12.45 -7.25 8.94
C ARG A 38 10.99 -7.56 8.64
N GLY A 39 10.16 -6.53 8.43
CA GLY A 39 8.76 -6.71 8.04
C GLY A 39 8.64 -7.45 6.70
N MET A 40 9.43 -7.06 5.71
CA MET A 40 9.47 -7.76 4.41
C MET A 40 9.87 -9.23 4.54
N ARG A 41 10.85 -9.55 5.40
CA ARG A 41 11.29 -10.93 5.61
C ARG A 41 10.22 -11.79 6.30
N GLN A 42 9.40 -11.21 7.17
CA GLN A 42 8.29 -11.92 7.82
C GLN A 42 7.25 -12.38 6.79
N ASP A 43 6.92 -11.51 5.83
CA ASP A 43 5.92 -11.78 4.79
C ASP A 43 6.55 -12.05 3.42
N PHE A 44 7.79 -12.57 3.38
CA PHE A 44 8.62 -12.58 2.17
C PHE A 44 7.96 -13.28 0.99
N ALA A 45 7.26 -14.39 1.22
CA ALA A 45 6.53 -15.10 0.18
C ALA A 45 5.43 -14.24 -0.43
N ALA A 46 4.65 -13.52 0.40
CA ALA A 46 3.61 -12.63 -0.07
C ALA A 46 4.18 -11.41 -0.83
N VAL A 47 5.28 -10.83 -0.33
CA VAL A 47 5.96 -9.72 -1.02
C VAL A 47 6.51 -10.19 -2.37
N LYS A 48 7.12 -11.38 -2.43
CA LYS A 48 7.64 -11.95 -3.67
C LYS A 48 6.54 -12.18 -4.71
N GLU A 49 5.38 -12.69 -4.28
CA GLU A 49 4.23 -12.84 -5.17
C GLU A 49 3.60 -11.50 -5.56
N ALA A 50 3.62 -10.48 -4.69
CA ALA A 50 3.18 -9.14 -5.03
C ALA A 50 4.02 -8.51 -6.17
N PHE A 51 5.31 -8.84 -6.28
CA PHE A 51 6.15 -8.42 -7.41
C PHE A 51 5.77 -9.10 -8.73
N ARG A 52 5.26 -10.34 -8.67
CA ARG A 52 4.92 -11.15 -9.84
C ARG A 52 3.49 -10.92 -10.32
N SER A 53 2.60 -10.57 -9.39
CA SER A 53 1.18 -10.36 -9.63
C SER A 53 0.93 -9.26 -10.66
N GLU A 54 -0.02 -9.51 -11.56
CA GLU A 54 -0.57 -8.48 -12.45
C GLU A 54 -1.58 -7.58 -11.74
N TRP A 55 -2.09 -8.02 -10.59
CA TRP A 55 -3.07 -7.31 -9.79
C TRP A 55 -2.39 -6.47 -8.72
N SER A 56 -2.71 -5.18 -8.71
CA SER A 56 -2.35 -4.26 -7.63
C SER A 56 -3.47 -4.15 -6.60
N ASN A 57 -3.11 -4.00 -5.32
CA ASN A 57 -4.05 -3.72 -4.24
C ASN A 57 -4.52 -2.24 -4.23
N ASP A 58 -3.96 -1.38 -5.10
CA ASP A 58 -4.20 0.07 -5.12
C ASP A 58 -5.69 0.43 -5.18
N GLN A 59 -6.47 -0.28 -5.99
CA GLN A 59 -7.90 0.00 -6.12
C GLN A 59 -8.64 -0.26 -4.80
N THR A 60 -8.33 -1.38 -4.14
CA THR A 60 -8.89 -1.76 -2.84
C THR A 60 -8.49 -0.75 -1.77
N GLU A 61 -7.20 -0.38 -1.73
CA GLU A 61 -6.69 0.62 -0.79
C GLU A 61 -7.33 1.99 -1.01
N GLY A 62 -7.54 2.39 -2.27
CA GLY A 62 -8.26 3.61 -2.62
C GLY A 62 -9.68 3.63 -2.08
N GLN A 63 -10.43 2.53 -2.24
CA GLN A 63 -11.78 2.41 -1.69
C GLN A 63 -11.79 2.44 -0.16
N VAL A 64 -10.85 1.72 0.48
CA VAL A 64 -10.70 1.72 1.95
C VAL A 64 -10.33 3.11 2.45
N ASN A 65 -9.46 3.83 1.74
CA ASN A 65 -9.06 5.18 2.10
C ASN A 65 -10.24 6.16 1.96
N ARG A 66 -11.02 6.08 0.87
CA ARG A 66 -12.27 6.84 0.72
C ARG A 66 -13.23 6.57 1.88
N LEU A 67 -13.45 5.31 2.23
CA LEU A 67 -14.31 4.93 3.36
C LEU A 67 -13.80 5.51 4.69
N LYS A 68 -12.49 5.41 4.96
CA LYS A 68 -11.86 5.99 6.16
C LYS A 68 -12.03 7.50 6.21
N THR A 69 -11.88 8.19 5.07
CA THR A 69 -12.09 9.64 4.97
C THR A 69 -13.53 10.02 5.29
N ILE A 70 -14.52 9.34 4.71
CA ILE A 70 -15.95 9.57 5.02
C ILE A 70 -16.19 9.40 6.53
N LYS A 71 -15.71 8.31 7.12
CA LYS A 71 -15.86 8.05 8.56
C LYS A 71 -15.22 9.15 9.43
N ARG A 72 -14.05 9.67 9.03
CA ARG A 72 -13.34 10.77 9.71
C ARG A 72 -14.09 12.10 9.63
N ILE A 73 -14.61 12.46 8.45
CA ILE A 73 -15.45 13.66 8.27
C ILE A 73 -16.71 13.58 9.15
N MET A 74 -17.19 12.37 9.43
CA MET A 74 -18.32 12.12 10.33
C MET A 74 -17.92 11.94 11.81
N TYR A 75 -16.72 12.41 12.20
CA TYR A 75 -16.19 12.33 13.55
C TYR A 75 -16.16 10.91 14.14
N GLY A 76 -16.09 9.89 13.30
CA GLY A 76 -16.11 8.48 13.72
C GLY A 76 -17.46 7.97 14.25
N LYS A 77 -18.51 8.81 14.28
CA LYS A 77 -19.82 8.48 14.87
C LYS A 77 -20.74 7.69 13.93
N ALA A 78 -20.39 7.59 12.66
CA ALA A 78 -21.20 6.88 11.68
C ALA A 78 -21.14 5.36 11.89
N LYS A 79 -22.28 4.76 12.23
CA LYS A 79 -22.48 3.29 12.22
C LYS A 79 -22.56 2.78 10.77
N PHE A 80 -22.45 1.47 10.59
CA PHE A 80 -22.38 0.83 9.27
C PHE A 80 -23.47 1.29 8.29
N ASN A 81 -24.74 1.33 8.71
CA ASN A 81 -25.86 1.75 7.84
C ASN A 81 -25.67 3.16 7.26
N LEU A 82 -25.17 4.09 8.09
CA LEU A 82 -24.93 5.47 7.68
C LEU A 82 -23.70 5.59 6.77
N LEU A 83 -22.63 4.83 7.07
CA LEU A 83 -21.45 4.75 6.19
C LEU A 83 -21.82 4.14 4.82
N ARG A 84 -22.61 3.06 4.81
CA ARG A 84 -23.09 2.43 3.58
C ARG A 84 -23.89 3.41 2.73
N LEU A 85 -24.81 4.16 3.34
CA LEU A 85 -25.59 5.17 2.64
C LEU A 85 -24.64 6.21 2.00
N GLN A 86 -23.72 6.79 2.78
CA GLN A 86 -22.78 7.80 2.29
C GLN A 86 -21.84 7.27 1.17
N VAL A 87 -21.46 6.01 1.23
CA VAL A 87 -20.60 5.38 0.22
C VAL A 87 -21.35 5.15 -1.09
N LEU A 88 -22.61 4.70 -1.02
CA LEU A 88 -23.41 4.32 -2.18
C LEU A 88 -24.16 5.49 -2.83
N THR A 89 -24.52 6.53 -2.07
CA THR A 89 -25.34 7.64 -2.59
C THR A 89 -24.53 8.86 -3.01
N ARG A 90 -23.36 9.11 -2.42
CA ARG A 90 -22.52 10.25 -2.82
C ARG A 90 -21.55 9.85 -3.92
N ASN A 91 -21.74 10.43 -5.10
CA ASN A 91 -20.73 10.53 -6.14
C ASN A 91 -19.79 11.70 -5.76
N TRP A 92 -18.68 11.40 -5.07
CA TRP A 92 -17.74 12.42 -4.58
C TRP A 92 -16.90 13.05 -5.70
N THR A 93 -17.10 12.62 -6.94
CA THR A 93 -16.45 13.16 -8.15
C THR A 93 -17.11 14.41 -8.70
N THR A 94 -18.25 14.84 -8.18
CA THR A 94 -18.84 16.12 -8.54
C THR A 94 -18.37 17.18 -7.54
N PRO A 95 -17.61 18.20 -7.97
CA PRO A 95 -17.39 19.38 -7.14
C PRO A 95 -18.75 19.93 -6.70
N LEU A 96 -18.86 20.33 -5.44
CA LEU A 96 -19.94 21.22 -5.05
C LEU A 96 -19.63 22.56 -5.74
N ASP A 97 -20.53 23.02 -6.60
CA ASP A 97 -20.49 24.39 -7.14
C ASP A 97 -20.36 25.42 -6.01
#